data_AF-A0A4Q4V7Z0-F1
#
_entry.id   AF-A0A4Q4V7Z0-F1
#
_cell.length_a   1.000
_cell.length_b   1.000
_cell.length_c   1.000
_cell.angle_alpha   90.00
_cell.angle_beta   90.00
_cell.angle_gamma   90.00
#
_symmetry.space_group_name_H-M   'P 1'
#
loop_
_entity.id
_entity.type
_entity.pdbx_description
1 polymer ?
#
loop_
_entity_poly.entity_id
_entity_poly.type
_entity_poly.pdbx_seq_one_letter_code
_entity_poly.pdbx_strand_id
1 'polypeptide(L)'
;MMGIDTVIGLASLAIAIPGLVETFIHAGRYLSNKLQSAQVSPDVVQIQEFILLLNRGIIRLTLESVEDLYCDTEDAALRATLKASAEQLWAKMIELDREISKLKAARNTEKQTEKAMEAALDSIKSMKELESRLRAYVQVQVGWRQLPSRLEFRPNQFCFVGDPVRLPHSPVTVARGDFNRHSRRGTQPCLVEEKVFPGLRSSQAYERAVDLARILQFVKSSGGGLLELVGFEVLAGDRFHLVFSFPDGRVNPRSLRDVLLDPVNQPRPPIPRNYRFILPRKLAEAVYQVHQQNLVHKCIRPESILLFEPAPGDIPELKYPKTIGAPYLVDWQHVRRTVEASKREVYHDDWTMAMYQHPERQAQPGSVAESKYNIGHDIYSLGVCFLEIGLWDSFVVVNNGGGLGLSPVLSEAKDRWKNENPAWTSMTDSQIEQKVFISLAGDRLAYEMGEVYSKLVLKCLSCIGNGFGNTLRFVDSSSRDWDEQGVLFIQEIRKELATASTMGIGIYNRIQ
;
A
#
# COMPACT_ATOMS: atom_id res chain seq x y z
N MET A 1 -15.62 -27.02 -8.80
CA MET A 1 -14.78 -26.74 -7.61
C MET A 1 -15.26 -27.65 -6.50
N MET A 2 -14.47 -28.67 -6.14
CA MET A 2 -14.82 -29.58 -5.04
C MET A 2 -14.75 -28.80 -3.72
N GLY A 3 -15.79 -28.90 -2.90
CA GLY A 3 -15.78 -28.38 -1.52
C GLY A 3 -14.78 -29.17 -0.69
N ILE A 4 -13.72 -28.49 -0.24
CA ILE A 4 -12.77 -29.03 0.73
C ILE A 4 -13.02 -28.26 2.02
N ASP A 5 -13.90 -28.79 2.87
CA ASP A 5 -14.42 -28.11 4.06
C ASP A 5 -13.59 -28.32 5.33
N THR A 6 -12.34 -28.81 5.25
CA THR A 6 -11.43 -28.89 6.41
C THR A 6 -9.95 -28.81 6.03
N VAL A 7 -9.10 -28.24 6.89
CA VAL A 7 -7.62 -28.37 6.83
C VAL A 7 -7.21 -29.85 6.88
N ILE A 8 -8.02 -30.69 7.52
CA ILE A 8 -7.85 -32.16 7.57
C ILE A 8 -8.06 -32.80 6.18
N GLY A 9 -8.96 -32.26 5.34
CA GLY A 9 -9.12 -32.69 3.95
C GLY A 9 -7.89 -32.39 3.08
N LEU A 10 -7.05 -31.43 3.48
CA LEU A 10 -5.74 -31.16 2.90
C LEU A 10 -4.61 -31.98 3.55
N ALA A 11 -4.82 -32.58 4.73
CA ALA A 11 -3.80 -33.32 5.48
C ALA A 11 -3.45 -34.70 4.86
N SER A 12 -4.30 -35.23 3.97
CA SER A 12 -4.00 -36.45 3.21
C SER A 12 -3.13 -36.20 1.97
N LEU A 13 -2.94 -34.95 1.56
CA LEU A 13 -2.00 -34.57 0.52
C LEU A 13 -0.65 -34.31 1.17
N ALA A 14 0.34 -35.18 0.91
CA ALA A 14 1.73 -34.85 1.16
C ALA A 14 2.01 -33.50 0.49
N ILE A 15 2.71 -32.58 1.18
CA ILE A 15 3.03 -31.28 0.60
C ILE A 15 3.82 -31.50 -0.69
N ALA A 16 3.19 -31.23 -1.83
CA ALA A 16 3.85 -31.05 -3.10
C ALA A 16 4.28 -29.58 -3.16
N ILE A 17 5.57 -29.30 -3.37
CA ILE A 17 6.09 -27.92 -3.40
C ILE A 17 6.23 -27.44 -4.85
N PRO A 18 5.19 -27.61 -5.66
CA PRO A 18 4.47 -26.42 -6.15
C PRO A 18 3.04 -26.30 -5.57
N GLY A 19 2.61 -25.11 -5.15
CA GLY A 19 1.28 -24.88 -4.55
C GLY A 19 1.26 -24.88 -3.01
N LEU A 20 2.43 -24.91 -2.39
CA LEU A 20 2.66 -24.77 -0.95
C LEU A 20 2.03 -23.47 -0.41
N VAL A 21 2.28 -22.34 -1.06
CA VAL A 21 1.80 -21.03 -0.60
C VAL A 21 0.27 -20.99 -0.61
N GLU A 22 -0.35 -21.46 -1.69
CA GLU A 22 -1.81 -21.52 -1.82
C GLU A 22 -2.44 -22.43 -0.76
N THR A 23 -1.79 -23.55 -0.44
CA THR A 23 -2.24 -24.50 0.59
C THR A 23 -2.28 -23.84 1.98
N PHE A 24 -1.23 -23.10 2.35
CA PHE A 24 -1.19 -22.37 3.62
C PHE A 24 -2.21 -21.22 3.67
N ILE A 25 -2.42 -20.51 2.55
CA ILE A 25 -3.43 -19.44 2.47
C ILE A 25 -4.85 -19.99 2.66
N HIS A 26 -5.18 -21.11 2.00
CA HIS A 26 -6.49 -21.74 2.15
C HIS A 26 -6.73 -22.20 3.58
N ALA A 27 -5.72 -22.81 4.22
CA ALA A 27 -5.79 -23.19 5.62
C ALA A 27 -6.01 -21.98 6.53
N GLY A 28 -5.24 -20.90 6.33
CA GLY A 28 -5.39 -19.66 7.08
C GLY A 28 -6.81 -19.08 6.97
N ARG A 29 -7.36 -18.97 5.76
CA ARG A 29 -8.74 -18.48 5.55
C ARG A 29 -9.77 -19.35 6.26
N TYR A 30 -9.62 -20.67 6.16
CA TYR A 30 -10.50 -21.61 6.86
C TYR A 30 -10.45 -21.41 8.39
N LEU A 31 -9.25 -21.29 8.97
CA LEU A 31 -9.09 -21.04 10.41
C LEU A 31 -9.64 -19.68 10.83
N SER A 32 -9.46 -18.65 10.02
CA SER A 32 -10.03 -17.32 10.27
C SER A 32 -11.56 -17.37 10.33
N ASN A 33 -12.20 -18.00 9.35
CA ASN A 33 -13.66 -18.20 9.33
C ASN A 33 -14.12 -19.04 10.53
N LYS A 34 -13.33 -20.05 10.90
CA LYS A 34 -13.60 -20.85 12.09
C LYS A 34 -13.52 -20.00 13.36
N LEU A 35 -12.70 -18.96 13.44
CA LEU A 35 -12.64 -18.12 14.64
C LEU A 35 -13.68 -16.98 14.67
N GLN A 36 -14.34 -16.65 13.56
CA GLN A 36 -15.31 -15.54 13.50
C GLN A 36 -16.49 -15.68 14.49
N SER A 37 -16.87 -16.90 14.85
CA SER A 37 -17.96 -17.15 15.80
C SER A 37 -17.50 -17.33 17.25
N ALA A 38 -16.21 -17.18 17.55
CA ALA A 38 -15.68 -17.28 18.90
C ALA A 38 -15.89 -15.97 19.67
N GLN A 39 -15.99 -16.03 20.99
CA GLN A 39 -16.01 -14.83 21.83
C GLN A 39 -14.68 -14.09 21.68
N VAL A 40 -14.73 -12.78 21.45
CA VAL A 40 -13.53 -11.95 21.28
C VAL A 40 -12.77 -11.92 22.60
N SER A 41 -11.55 -12.46 22.60
CA SER A 41 -10.57 -12.38 23.68
C SER A 41 -9.20 -11.96 23.11
N PRO A 42 -8.28 -11.43 23.94
CA PRO A 42 -6.92 -11.08 23.50
C PRO A 42 -6.21 -12.26 22.79
N ASP A 43 -6.40 -13.48 23.27
CA ASP A 43 -5.79 -14.68 22.68
C ASP A 43 -6.38 -15.02 21.31
N VAL A 44 -7.70 -14.88 21.15
CA VAL A 44 -8.36 -15.07 19.84
C VAL A 44 -7.87 -14.03 18.83
N VAL A 45 -7.67 -12.78 19.26
CA VAL A 45 -7.08 -11.72 18.43
C VAL A 45 -5.66 -12.12 18.01
N GLN A 46 -4.84 -12.59 18.94
CA GLN A 46 -3.48 -13.04 18.64
C GLN A 46 -3.43 -14.19 17.61
N ILE A 47 -4.38 -15.12 17.67
CA ILE A 47 -4.50 -16.19 16.67
C ILE A 47 -4.91 -15.61 15.31
N GLN A 48 -5.89 -14.69 15.28
CA GLN A 48 -6.31 -14.03 14.04
C GLN A 48 -5.19 -13.22 13.40
N GLU A 49 -4.40 -12.48 14.18
CA GLU A 49 -3.21 -11.77 13.71
C GLU A 49 -2.19 -12.71 13.08
N PHE A 50 -1.91 -13.85 13.73
CA PHE A 50 -1.01 -14.84 13.15
C PHE A 50 -1.53 -15.41 11.82
N ILE A 51 -2.83 -15.67 11.72
CA ILE A 51 -3.48 -16.11 10.47
C ILE A 51 -3.38 -15.04 9.37
N LEU A 52 -3.49 -13.76 9.73
CA LEU A 52 -3.27 -12.66 8.80
C LEU A 52 -1.81 -12.61 8.32
N LEU A 53 -0.84 -12.83 9.20
CA LEU A 53 0.59 -12.91 8.85
C LEU A 53 0.90 -14.07 7.90
N LEU A 54 0.18 -15.19 7.99
CA LEU A 54 0.29 -16.29 7.04
C LEU A 54 -0.16 -15.89 5.63
N ASN A 55 -1.15 -14.99 5.52
CA ASN A 55 -1.68 -14.55 4.23
C ASN A 55 -0.89 -13.38 3.62
N ARG A 56 -0.27 -12.54 4.45
CA ARG A 56 0.19 -11.19 4.05
C ARG A 56 1.53 -10.77 4.66
N GLY A 57 2.20 -11.64 5.41
CA GLY A 57 3.40 -11.32 6.19
C GLY A 57 4.66 -12.08 5.79
N ILE A 58 5.66 -12.02 6.65
CA ILE A 58 6.98 -12.63 6.46
C ILE A 58 6.87 -14.14 6.17
N ILE A 59 6.01 -14.85 6.89
CA ILE A 59 5.86 -16.30 6.74
C ILE A 59 5.55 -16.67 5.29
N ARG A 60 4.65 -15.90 4.66
CA ARG A 60 4.33 -16.09 3.24
C ARG A 60 5.53 -15.88 2.33
N LEU A 61 6.27 -14.79 2.51
CA LEU A 61 7.46 -14.51 1.70
C LEU A 61 8.51 -15.62 1.84
N THR A 62 8.65 -16.17 3.04
CA THR A 62 9.49 -17.35 3.30
C THR A 62 8.98 -18.55 2.50
N LEU A 63 7.67 -18.84 2.51
CA LEU A 63 7.08 -19.94 1.73
C LEU A 63 7.22 -19.74 0.21
N GLU A 64 7.08 -18.51 -0.29
CA GLU A 64 7.31 -18.16 -1.71
C GLU A 64 8.79 -18.40 -2.09
N SER A 65 9.74 -18.00 -1.25
CA SER A 65 11.16 -18.34 -1.46
C SER A 65 11.42 -19.84 -1.45
N VAL A 66 10.71 -20.60 -0.61
CA VAL A 66 10.83 -22.06 -0.57
C VAL A 66 10.35 -22.67 -1.88
N GLU A 67 9.21 -22.22 -2.43
CA GLU A 67 8.72 -22.69 -3.73
C GLU A 67 9.66 -22.34 -4.88
N ASP A 68 10.17 -21.11 -4.91
CA ASP A 68 11.13 -20.66 -5.93
C ASP A 68 12.38 -21.56 -5.88
N LEU A 69 12.98 -21.69 -4.69
CA LEU A 69 14.19 -22.49 -4.47
C LEU A 69 13.99 -23.97 -4.77
N TYR A 70 12.82 -24.53 -4.42
CA TYR A 70 12.51 -25.95 -4.63
C TYR A 70 12.41 -26.29 -6.13
N CYS A 71 11.73 -25.45 -6.91
CA CYS A 71 11.56 -25.68 -8.34
C CYS A 71 12.86 -25.49 -9.12
N ASP A 72 13.68 -24.50 -8.75
CA ASP A 72 14.84 -24.11 -9.54
C ASP A 72 16.11 -24.89 -9.17
N THR A 73 16.17 -25.54 -8.00
CA THR A 73 17.35 -26.30 -7.60
C THR A 73 17.36 -27.73 -8.15
N GLU A 74 18.51 -28.19 -8.65
CA GLU A 74 18.76 -29.60 -8.99
C GLU A 74 19.27 -30.42 -7.79
N ASP A 75 19.59 -29.77 -6.67
CA ASP A 75 20.12 -30.39 -5.46
C ASP A 75 19.02 -31.16 -4.70
N ALA A 76 19.09 -32.48 -4.78
CA ALA A 76 18.12 -33.37 -4.13
C ALA A 76 18.12 -33.25 -2.59
N ALA A 77 19.28 -33.00 -1.97
CA ALA A 77 19.38 -32.86 -0.52
C ALA A 77 18.75 -31.54 -0.04
N LEU A 78 18.95 -30.47 -0.81
CA LEU A 78 18.25 -29.21 -0.58
C LEU A 78 16.74 -29.39 -0.74
N ARG A 79 16.26 -30.00 -1.82
CA ARG A 79 14.82 -30.27 -2.03
C ARG A 79 14.22 -31.05 -0.86
N ALA A 80 14.92 -32.09 -0.38
CA ALA A 80 14.48 -32.86 0.77
C ALA A 80 14.39 -32.00 2.06
N THR A 81 15.38 -31.14 2.29
CA THR A 81 15.43 -30.26 3.47
C THR A 81 14.31 -29.22 3.46
N LEU A 82 14.06 -28.60 2.30
CA LEU A 82 12.96 -27.65 2.12
C LEU A 82 11.60 -28.32 2.32
N LYS A 83 11.43 -29.52 1.74
CA LYS A 83 10.21 -30.30 1.90
C LYS A 83 9.94 -30.68 3.36
N ALA A 84 10.93 -31.22 4.05
CA ALA A 84 10.82 -31.57 5.47
C ALA A 84 10.48 -30.35 6.33
N SER A 85 11.05 -29.19 6.02
CA SER A 85 10.77 -27.95 6.78
C SER A 85 9.35 -27.43 6.54
N ALA A 86 8.86 -27.49 5.30
CA ALA A 86 7.49 -27.15 4.95
C ALA A 86 6.48 -28.11 5.64
N GLU A 87 6.80 -29.41 5.68
CA GLU A 87 6.00 -30.42 6.37
C GLU A 87 5.93 -30.19 7.89
N GLN A 88 7.03 -29.76 8.52
CA GLN A 88 7.03 -29.39 9.94
C GLN A 88 6.13 -28.18 10.23
N LEU A 89 6.19 -27.14 9.38
CA LEU A 89 5.29 -25.98 9.49
C LEU A 89 3.83 -26.38 9.33
N TRP A 90 3.53 -27.24 8.36
CA TRP A 90 2.17 -27.70 8.11
C TRP A 90 1.62 -28.58 9.23
N ALA A 91 2.46 -29.44 9.82
CA ALA A 91 2.07 -30.23 10.99
C ALA A 91 1.60 -29.34 12.15
N LYS A 92 2.27 -28.19 12.36
CA LYS A 92 1.83 -27.20 13.36
C LYS A 92 0.56 -26.47 12.96
N MET A 93 0.32 -26.22 11.68
CA MET A 93 -0.97 -25.70 11.18
C MET A 93 -2.12 -26.66 11.49
N ILE A 94 -1.91 -27.96 11.30
CA ILE A 94 -2.89 -29.01 11.63
C ILE A 94 -3.13 -29.07 13.15
N GLU A 95 -2.07 -28.96 13.95
CA GLU A 95 -2.19 -28.88 15.41
C GLU A 95 -3.02 -27.66 15.82
N LEU A 96 -2.77 -26.50 15.22
CA LEU A 96 -3.56 -25.29 15.47
C LEU A 96 -5.05 -25.48 15.12
N ASP A 97 -5.38 -26.09 13.97
CA ASP A 97 -6.78 -26.42 13.64
C ASP A 97 -7.44 -27.32 14.68
N ARG A 98 -6.69 -28.33 15.16
CA ARG A 98 -7.18 -29.25 16.19
C ARG A 98 -7.48 -28.53 17.49
N GLU A 99 -6.60 -27.65 17.95
CA GLU A 99 -6.82 -26.88 19.18
C GLU A 99 -7.96 -25.87 19.03
N ILE A 100 -8.06 -25.16 17.90
CA ILE A 100 -9.21 -24.28 17.60
C ILE A 100 -10.53 -25.07 17.57
N SER A 101 -10.51 -26.32 17.09
CA SER A 101 -11.69 -27.19 17.13
C SER A 101 -12.14 -27.50 18.55
N LYS A 102 -11.20 -27.72 19.47
CA LYS A 102 -11.52 -27.96 20.89
C LYS A 102 -12.12 -26.72 21.55
N LEU A 103 -11.67 -25.52 21.20
CA LEU A 103 -12.27 -24.28 21.73
C LEU A 103 -13.77 -24.15 21.45
N LYS A 104 -14.26 -24.77 20.36
CA LYS A 104 -15.68 -24.76 19.98
C LYS A 104 -16.50 -25.93 20.48
N ALA A 105 -15.88 -26.95 21.06
CA ALA A 105 -16.60 -28.14 21.45
C ALA A 105 -17.53 -27.83 22.64
N ALA A 106 -18.84 -27.89 22.42
CA ALA A 106 -19.89 -27.55 23.40
C ALA A 106 -19.85 -28.38 24.71
N ARG A 107 -19.02 -29.43 24.77
CA ARG A 107 -18.87 -30.32 25.93
C ARG A 107 -17.62 -30.02 26.77
N ASN A 108 -16.80 -29.04 26.38
CA ASN A 108 -15.56 -28.75 27.09
C ASN A 108 -15.80 -27.91 28.34
N THR A 109 -15.08 -28.25 29.41
CA THR A 109 -15.03 -27.42 30.62
C THR A 109 -14.17 -26.18 30.40
N GLU A 110 -14.34 -25.15 31.24
CA GLU A 110 -13.55 -23.91 31.18
C GLU A 110 -12.03 -24.18 31.22
N LYS A 111 -11.60 -25.12 32.06
CA LYS A 111 -10.20 -25.58 32.14
C LYS A 111 -9.73 -26.27 30.86
N GLN A 112 -10.61 -27.00 30.16
CA GLN A 112 -10.27 -27.63 28.88
C GLN A 112 -10.17 -26.60 27.75
N THR A 113 -11.01 -25.57 27.77
CA THR A 113 -10.92 -24.46 26.82
C THR A 113 -9.67 -23.63 27.03
N GLU A 114 -9.30 -23.33 28.29
CA GLU A 114 -8.07 -22.61 28.63
C GLU A 114 -6.83 -23.39 28.17
N LYS A 115 -6.76 -24.70 28.47
CA LYS A 115 -5.67 -25.56 28.01
C LYS A 115 -5.56 -25.65 26.48
N ALA A 116 -6.69 -25.68 25.77
CA ALA A 116 -6.69 -25.69 24.31
C ALA A 116 -6.21 -24.33 23.74
N MET A 117 -6.54 -23.22 24.40
CA MET A 117 -6.05 -21.90 24.03
C MET A 117 -4.53 -21.80 24.20
N GLU A 118 -4.01 -22.22 25.35
CA GLU A 118 -2.57 -22.25 25.63
C GLU A 118 -1.82 -23.10 24.59
N ALA A 119 -2.33 -24.29 24.27
CA ALA A 119 -1.76 -25.16 23.24
C ALA A 119 -1.81 -24.54 21.82
N ALA A 120 -2.88 -23.80 21.49
CA ALA A 120 -2.98 -23.07 20.22
C ALA A 120 -1.90 -21.97 20.12
N LEU A 121 -1.71 -21.20 21.19
CA LEU A 121 -0.68 -20.16 21.25
C LEU A 121 0.73 -20.75 21.20
N ASP A 122 0.98 -21.88 21.86
CA ASP A 122 2.25 -22.61 21.78
C ASP A 122 2.53 -23.15 20.38
N SER A 123 1.50 -23.62 19.66
CA SER A 123 1.63 -24.01 18.26
C SER A 123 2.02 -22.81 17.38
N ILE A 124 1.41 -21.64 17.60
CA ILE A 124 1.77 -20.39 16.91
C ILE A 124 3.22 -20.01 17.19
N LYS A 125 3.65 -20.06 18.44
CA LYS A 125 5.04 -19.79 18.82
C LYS A 125 6.01 -20.74 18.12
N SER A 126 5.70 -22.03 18.13
CA SER A 126 6.47 -23.07 17.44
C SER A 126 6.56 -22.81 15.93
N MET A 127 5.47 -22.38 15.29
CA MET A 127 5.46 -22.01 13.87
C MET A 127 6.34 -20.80 13.59
N LYS A 128 6.31 -19.76 14.44
CA LYS A 128 7.19 -18.59 14.29
C LYS A 128 8.67 -18.97 14.41
N GLU A 129 9.01 -19.88 15.31
CA GLU A 129 10.38 -20.39 15.47
C GLU A 129 10.83 -21.26 14.29
N LEU A 130 9.96 -22.16 13.80
CA LEU A 130 10.18 -22.94 12.59
C LEU A 130 10.38 -22.05 11.36
N GLU A 131 9.52 -21.06 11.18
CA GLU A 131 9.61 -20.11 10.08
C GLU A 131 10.90 -19.30 10.15
N SER A 132 11.28 -18.79 11.32
CA SER A 132 12.51 -18.01 11.46
C SER A 132 13.75 -18.82 11.07
N ARG A 133 13.80 -20.11 11.47
CA ARG A 133 14.88 -21.03 11.07
C ARG A 133 14.86 -21.32 9.57
N LEU A 134 13.67 -21.61 9.01
CA LEU A 134 13.52 -21.86 7.58
C LEU A 134 13.92 -20.64 6.75
N ARG A 135 13.49 -19.44 7.16
CA ARG A 135 13.86 -18.18 6.53
C ARG A 135 15.36 -17.97 6.54
N ALA A 136 16.02 -18.14 7.69
CA ALA A 136 17.48 -18.01 7.78
C ALA A 136 18.18 -19.02 6.85
N TYR A 137 17.72 -20.27 6.84
CA TYR A 137 18.26 -21.29 5.94
C TYR A 137 18.07 -20.93 4.46
N VAL A 138 16.85 -20.57 4.06
CA VAL A 138 16.51 -20.19 2.69
C VAL A 138 17.28 -18.95 2.24
N GLN A 139 17.41 -17.93 3.09
CA GLN A 139 18.22 -16.75 2.81
C GLN A 139 19.67 -17.11 2.51
N VAL A 140 20.26 -18.02 3.31
CA VAL A 140 21.58 -18.57 3.03
C VAL A 140 21.57 -19.26 1.67
N GLN A 141 20.69 -20.24 1.43
CA GLN A 141 20.70 -21.00 0.18
C GLN A 141 20.49 -20.14 -1.07
N VAL A 142 19.62 -19.12 -1.01
CA VAL A 142 19.38 -18.14 -2.07
C VAL A 142 20.63 -17.30 -2.32
N GLY A 143 21.27 -16.79 -1.27
CA GLY A 143 22.50 -16.01 -1.38
C GLY A 143 23.67 -16.80 -1.96
N TRP A 144 23.85 -18.06 -1.54
CA TRP A 144 24.93 -18.93 -2.03
C TRP A 144 24.74 -19.36 -3.48
N ARG A 145 23.51 -19.68 -3.89
CA ARG A 145 23.22 -20.15 -5.27
C ARG A 145 22.94 -19.02 -6.25
N GLN A 146 22.86 -17.77 -5.77
CA GLN A 146 22.40 -16.62 -6.55
C GLN A 146 21.09 -16.93 -7.29
N LEU A 147 20.20 -17.72 -6.66
CA LEU A 147 19.00 -18.19 -7.33
C LEU A 147 18.04 -17.01 -7.49
N PRO A 148 17.73 -16.63 -8.74
CA PRO A 148 17.05 -15.37 -8.92
C PRO A 148 15.54 -15.59 -8.85
N SER A 149 14.81 -14.61 -8.34
CA SER A 149 13.38 -14.72 -8.05
C SER A 149 12.61 -14.97 -9.33
N ARG A 150 11.49 -15.70 -9.26
CA ARG A 150 10.56 -15.84 -10.38
C ARG A 150 10.00 -14.50 -10.87
N LEU A 151 10.03 -13.46 -10.03
CA LEU A 151 9.63 -12.11 -10.39
C LEU A 151 10.71 -11.38 -11.20
N GLU A 152 11.98 -11.79 -11.10
CA GLU A 152 13.08 -11.21 -11.88
C GLU A 152 12.97 -11.63 -13.35
N PHE A 153 12.88 -10.67 -14.28
CA PHE A 153 12.90 -10.95 -15.70
C PHE A 153 14.25 -11.51 -16.13
N ARG A 154 14.20 -12.68 -16.79
CA ARG A 154 15.34 -13.18 -17.56
C ARG A 154 15.52 -12.36 -18.84
N PRO A 155 16.74 -12.28 -19.39
CA PRO A 155 17.00 -11.56 -20.65
C PRO A 155 16.10 -11.99 -21.83
N ASN A 156 15.59 -13.22 -21.84
CA ASN A 156 14.71 -13.75 -22.88
C ASN A 156 13.20 -13.65 -22.56
N GLN A 157 12.85 -13.08 -21.39
CA GLN A 157 11.47 -12.99 -20.90
C GLN A 157 10.86 -11.60 -21.05
N PHE A 158 11.69 -10.56 -21.18
CA PHE A 158 11.24 -9.17 -21.25
C PHE A 158 12.26 -8.29 -21.98
N CYS A 159 11.76 -7.38 -22.82
CA CYS A 159 12.54 -6.26 -23.33
C CYS A 159 11.63 -5.06 -23.63
N PHE A 160 12.20 -3.86 -23.66
CA PHE A 160 11.48 -2.66 -24.08
C PHE A 160 11.38 -2.60 -25.61
N VAL A 161 10.21 -2.20 -26.09
CA VAL A 161 9.93 -1.93 -27.51
C VAL A 161 9.80 -0.42 -27.69
N GLY A 162 10.81 0.18 -28.32
CA GLY A 162 10.94 1.63 -28.44
C GLY A 162 11.42 2.29 -27.15
N ASP A 163 11.43 3.62 -27.14
CA ASP A 163 11.97 4.40 -26.03
C ASP A 163 10.91 4.62 -24.93
N PRO A 164 11.21 4.28 -23.66
CA PRO A 164 10.38 4.64 -22.53
C PRO A 164 10.23 6.18 -22.38
N VAL A 165 9.04 6.65 -22.05
CA VAL A 165 8.72 8.09 -21.92
C VAL A 165 8.30 8.43 -20.50
N ARG A 166 9.00 9.37 -19.85
CA ARG A 166 8.63 9.85 -18.51
C ARG A 166 7.31 10.61 -18.57
N LEU A 167 6.39 10.30 -17.67
CA LEU A 167 5.12 11.02 -17.58
C LEU A 167 5.33 12.45 -17.06
N PRO A 168 4.64 13.45 -17.63
CA PRO A 168 4.63 14.80 -17.08
C PRO A 168 4.24 14.80 -15.61
N HIS A 169 4.99 15.55 -14.80
CA HIS A 169 4.74 15.68 -13.36
C HIS A 169 4.60 14.32 -12.64
N SER A 170 5.42 13.33 -12.98
CA SER A 170 5.46 12.03 -12.30
C SER A 170 6.87 11.44 -12.34
N PRO A 171 7.31 10.68 -11.33
CA PRO A 171 8.57 9.94 -11.39
C PRO A 171 8.49 8.69 -12.29
N VAL A 172 7.30 8.29 -12.72
CA VAL A 172 7.05 7.04 -13.46
C VAL A 172 7.25 7.22 -14.97
N THR A 173 7.70 6.15 -15.62
CA THR A 173 7.89 6.08 -17.07
C THR A 173 6.89 5.13 -17.71
N VAL A 174 6.29 5.53 -18.83
CA VAL A 174 5.47 4.64 -19.67
C VAL A 174 6.36 4.00 -20.73
N ALA A 175 6.20 2.70 -20.95
CA ALA A 175 6.90 1.98 -21.99
C ALA A 175 5.97 0.96 -22.68
N ARG A 176 6.47 0.36 -23.76
CA ARG A 176 5.92 -0.90 -24.29
C ARG A 176 6.91 -2.00 -23.97
N GLY A 177 6.44 -3.06 -23.31
CA GLY A 177 7.24 -4.24 -23.02
C GLY A 177 6.82 -5.39 -23.92
N ASP A 178 7.78 -6.12 -24.50
CA ASP A 178 7.53 -7.43 -25.10
C ASP A 178 7.74 -8.52 -24.05
N PHE A 179 6.67 -9.22 -23.70
CA PHE A 179 6.68 -10.22 -22.63
C PHE A 179 6.73 -11.63 -23.22
N ASN A 180 7.57 -12.49 -22.64
CA ASN A 180 7.68 -13.90 -23.00
C ASN A 180 7.68 -14.78 -21.75
N ARG A 181 6.58 -14.72 -20.99
CA ARG A 181 6.33 -15.57 -19.81
C ARG A 181 5.07 -16.40 -20.02
N HIS A 182 4.92 -17.48 -19.25
CA HIS A 182 3.70 -18.29 -19.30
C HIS A 182 2.44 -17.50 -18.94
N SER A 183 2.54 -16.55 -18.00
CA SER A 183 1.44 -15.71 -17.54
C SER A 183 1.14 -14.50 -18.43
N ARG A 184 2.10 -14.04 -19.24
CA ARG A 184 1.98 -12.83 -20.07
C ARG A 184 2.84 -12.94 -21.32
N ARG A 185 2.22 -12.76 -22.49
CA ARG A 185 2.87 -12.85 -23.81
C ARG A 185 2.58 -11.65 -24.70
N GLY A 186 3.56 -11.31 -25.54
CA GLY A 186 3.48 -10.29 -26.58
C GLY A 186 3.70 -8.88 -26.07
N THR A 187 3.61 -7.92 -27.00
CA THR A 187 3.88 -6.50 -26.74
C THR A 187 2.69 -5.81 -26.08
N GLN A 188 2.88 -5.27 -24.88
CA GLN A 188 1.84 -4.61 -24.08
C GLN A 188 2.36 -3.30 -23.46
N PRO A 189 1.49 -2.30 -23.23
CA PRO A 189 1.89 -1.10 -22.49
C PRO A 189 2.17 -1.45 -21.02
N CYS A 190 3.20 -0.83 -20.45
CA CYS A 190 3.59 -1.00 -19.06
C CYS A 190 4.07 0.32 -18.46
N LEU A 191 4.04 0.38 -17.12
CA LEU A 191 4.69 1.42 -16.34
C LEU A 191 5.98 0.87 -15.77
N VAL A 192 7.01 1.70 -15.75
CA VAL A 192 8.34 1.38 -15.24
C VAL A 192 8.69 2.39 -14.17
N GLU A 193 9.03 1.87 -12.99
CA GLU A 193 9.55 2.65 -11.89
C GLU A 193 10.98 2.22 -11.60
N GLU A 194 11.87 3.20 -11.44
CA GLU A 194 13.21 2.93 -10.95
C GLU A 194 13.17 2.83 -9.42
N LYS A 195 13.69 1.72 -8.88
CA LYS A 195 13.84 1.47 -7.46
C LYS A 195 15.31 1.38 -7.09
N VAL A 196 15.74 2.21 -6.14
CA VAL A 196 17.12 2.27 -5.65
C VAL A 196 17.19 2.00 -4.15
N PHE A 197 18.17 1.22 -3.71
CA PHE A 197 18.42 0.92 -2.29
C PHE A 197 19.79 1.45 -1.85
N PRO A 198 19.94 2.79 -1.69
CA PRO A 198 21.23 3.42 -1.49
C PRO A 198 21.92 2.92 -0.21
N GLY A 199 23.22 2.63 -0.34
CA GLY A 199 24.07 2.20 0.77
C GLY A 199 23.91 0.72 1.15
N LEU A 200 23.10 -0.06 0.43
CA LEU A 200 23.07 -1.51 0.56
C LEU A 200 24.07 -2.16 -0.41
N ARG A 201 24.61 -3.33 -0.02
CA ARG A 201 25.37 -4.19 -0.94
C ARG A 201 24.40 -4.80 -1.96
N SER A 202 24.89 -5.17 -3.16
CA SER A 202 24.04 -5.70 -4.22
C SER A 202 23.16 -6.89 -3.80
N SER A 203 23.70 -7.83 -3.02
CA SER A 203 22.92 -8.96 -2.50
C SER A 203 21.80 -8.53 -1.55
N GLN A 204 22.07 -7.56 -0.67
CA GLN A 204 21.08 -7.01 0.25
C GLN A 204 20.02 -6.18 -0.48
N ALA A 205 20.44 -5.36 -1.45
CA ALA A 205 19.53 -4.58 -2.29
C ALA A 205 18.61 -5.50 -3.10
N TYR A 206 19.16 -6.58 -3.63
CA TYR A 206 18.42 -7.62 -4.34
C TYR A 206 17.38 -8.31 -3.45
N GLU A 207 17.76 -8.73 -2.23
CA GLU A 207 16.82 -9.29 -1.24
C GLU A 207 15.67 -8.30 -0.95
N ARG A 208 15.98 -7.01 -0.78
CA ARG A 208 14.96 -5.97 -0.56
C ARG A 208 14.07 -5.74 -1.77
N ALA A 209 14.61 -5.82 -2.98
CA ALA A 209 13.85 -5.72 -4.23
C ALA A 209 12.87 -6.88 -4.36
N VAL A 210 13.31 -8.12 -4.08
CA VAL A 210 12.46 -9.32 -4.10
C VAL A 210 11.35 -9.24 -3.06
N ASP A 211 11.69 -8.84 -1.82
CA ASP A 211 10.71 -8.66 -0.75
C ASP A 211 9.64 -7.64 -1.14
N LEU A 212 10.05 -6.50 -1.71
CA LEU A 212 9.12 -5.48 -2.20
C LEU A 212 8.25 -6.01 -3.34
N ALA A 213 8.86 -6.66 -4.32
CA ALA A 213 8.18 -7.16 -5.50
C ALA A 213 7.04 -8.13 -5.13
N ARG A 214 7.30 -9.05 -4.19
CA ARG A 214 6.29 -10.00 -3.70
C ARG A 214 5.14 -9.32 -2.97
N ILE A 215 5.44 -8.32 -2.14
CA ILE A 215 4.40 -7.53 -1.46
C ILE A 215 3.52 -6.84 -2.50
N LEU A 216 4.11 -6.16 -3.49
CA LEU A 216 3.36 -5.43 -4.53
C LEU A 216 2.55 -6.36 -5.44
N GLN A 217 3.08 -7.54 -5.79
CA GLN A 217 2.33 -8.54 -6.57
C GLN A 217 1.03 -8.95 -5.87
N PHE A 218 1.05 -9.02 -4.54
CA PHE A 218 -0.10 -9.47 -3.76
C PHE A 218 -1.18 -8.38 -3.54
N VAL A 219 -0.81 -7.10 -3.51
CA VAL A 219 -1.81 -6.04 -3.24
C VAL A 219 -2.85 -5.90 -4.36
N LYS A 220 -2.74 -6.65 -5.46
CA LYS A 220 -3.79 -6.80 -6.48
C LYS A 220 -5.02 -7.54 -5.90
N SER A 221 -5.87 -6.82 -5.18
CA SER A 221 -7.14 -7.33 -4.63
C SER A 221 -8.32 -6.52 -5.15
N SER A 222 -8.99 -7.03 -6.20
CA SER A 222 -10.39 -6.84 -6.62
C SER A 222 -11.08 -5.45 -6.65
N GLY A 223 -10.44 -4.35 -6.24
CA GLY A 223 -11.09 -3.04 -6.02
C GLY A 223 -10.54 -1.86 -6.85
N GLY A 224 -9.51 -2.09 -7.67
CA GLY A 224 -8.75 -1.00 -8.30
C GLY A 224 -7.92 -0.19 -7.28
N GLY A 225 -7.12 0.76 -7.75
CA GLY A 225 -6.31 1.64 -6.90
C GLY A 225 -4.82 1.33 -6.85
N LEU A 226 -4.42 0.11 -7.18
CA LEU A 226 -3.02 -0.34 -7.22
C LEU A 226 -2.75 -1.10 -8.51
N LEU A 227 -1.54 -0.93 -9.06
CA LEU A 227 -1.14 -1.58 -10.31
C LEU A 227 -0.58 -2.98 -10.03
N GLU A 228 -0.81 -3.91 -10.97
CA GLU A 228 -0.19 -5.23 -10.91
C GLU A 228 1.29 -5.12 -11.25
N LEU A 229 2.15 -5.49 -10.31
CA LEU A 229 3.55 -5.76 -10.60
C LEU A 229 3.68 -7.05 -11.42
N VAL A 230 4.24 -6.94 -12.62
CA VAL A 230 4.51 -8.08 -13.51
C VAL A 230 5.84 -8.76 -13.18
N GLY A 231 6.80 -7.96 -12.73
CA GLY A 231 8.15 -8.41 -12.38
C GLY A 231 9.10 -7.23 -12.21
N PHE A 232 10.38 -7.55 -12.10
CA PHE A 232 11.43 -6.54 -12.01
C PHE A 232 12.67 -6.94 -12.82
N GLU A 233 13.49 -5.96 -13.19
CA GLU A 233 14.77 -6.14 -13.87
C GLU A 233 15.90 -5.59 -13.00
N VAL A 234 17.03 -6.29 -12.93
CA VAL A 234 18.22 -5.82 -12.20
C VAL A 234 19.07 -5.00 -13.16
N LEU A 235 19.31 -3.72 -12.85
CA LEU A 235 20.08 -2.83 -13.73
C LEU A 235 21.57 -2.89 -13.39
N ALA A 236 21.91 -2.51 -12.17
CA ALA A 236 23.27 -2.51 -11.66
C ALA A 236 23.24 -2.30 -10.15
N GLY A 237 24.06 -3.04 -9.41
CA GLY A 237 24.32 -2.79 -8.01
C GLY A 237 23.06 -2.86 -7.14
N ASP A 238 22.52 -1.69 -6.78
CA ASP A 238 21.37 -1.47 -5.92
C ASP A 238 20.16 -0.84 -6.67
N ARG A 239 20.19 -0.82 -8.01
CA ARG A 239 19.17 -0.23 -8.89
C ARG A 239 18.39 -1.30 -9.65
N PHE A 240 17.08 -1.13 -9.68
CA PHE A 240 16.11 -2.06 -10.26
C PHE A 240 15.05 -1.30 -11.06
N HIS A 241 14.52 -1.93 -12.11
CA HIS A 241 13.25 -1.51 -12.71
C HIS A 241 12.12 -2.37 -12.17
N LEU A 242 11.09 -1.77 -11.58
CA LEU A 242 9.82 -2.42 -11.30
C LEU A 242 8.90 -2.21 -12.50
N VAL A 243 8.35 -3.29 -13.05
CA VAL A 243 7.48 -3.23 -14.24
C VAL A 243 6.05 -3.57 -13.83
N PHE A 244 5.15 -2.61 -14.06
CA PHE A 244 3.73 -2.73 -13.76
C PHE A 244 2.93 -2.81 -15.04
N SER A 245 1.86 -3.61 -15.05
CA SER A 245 0.93 -3.63 -16.18
C SER A 245 -0.09 -2.50 -16.08
N PHE A 246 -0.54 -2.02 -17.23
CA PHE A 246 -1.71 -1.16 -17.29
C PHE A 246 -2.93 -1.94 -16.76
N PRO A 247 -3.86 -1.28 -16.05
CA PRO A 247 -5.10 -1.93 -15.67
C PRO A 247 -5.91 -2.36 -16.90
N ASP A 248 -6.70 -3.43 -16.77
CA ASP A 248 -7.51 -3.95 -17.88
C ASP A 248 -8.46 -2.89 -18.43
N GLY A 249 -8.48 -2.74 -19.76
CA GLY A 249 -9.31 -1.74 -20.44
C GLY A 249 -8.95 -0.29 -20.12
N ARG A 250 -7.73 -0.02 -19.62
CA ARG A 250 -7.28 1.34 -19.26
C ARG A 250 -6.10 1.79 -20.10
N VAL A 251 -6.12 3.07 -20.49
CA VAL A 251 -5.12 3.71 -21.37
C VAL A 251 -4.80 5.13 -20.89
N ASN A 252 -3.84 5.78 -21.54
CA ASN A 252 -3.49 7.20 -21.36
C ASN A 252 -3.30 7.62 -19.90
N PRO A 253 -2.33 7.05 -19.17
CA PRO A 253 -2.06 7.47 -17.80
C PRO A 253 -1.59 8.93 -17.78
N ARG A 254 -2.17 9.74 -16.88
CA ARG A 254 -1.70 11.08 -16.52
C ARG A 254 -1.57 11.18 -15.01
N SER A 255 -0.59 11.93 -14.51
CA SER A 255 -0.55 12.21 -13.07
C SER A 255 -1.68 13.15 -12.66
N LEU A 256 -2.11 13.09 -11.40
CA LEU A 256 -3.08 14.02 -10.87
C LEU A 256 -2.56 15.46 -10.97
N ARG A 257 -1.26 15.70 -10.77
CA ARG A 257 -0.65 17.03 -10.96
C ARG A 257 -0.87 17.53 -12.38
N ASP A 258 -0.56 16.71 -13.38
CA ASP A 258 -0.72 17.06 -14.78
C ASP A 258 -2.19 17.35 -15.14
N VAL A 259 -3.13 16.59 -14.56
CA VAL A 259 -4.57 16.82 -14.74
C VAL A 259 -5.05 18.11 -14.05
N LEU A 260 -4.53 18.46 -12.87
CA LEU A 260 -4.90 19.70 -12.17
C LEU A 260 -4.32 20.94 -12.86
N LEU A 261 -3.11 20.82 -13.43
CA LEU A 261 -2.45 21.90 -14.18
C LEU A 261 -2.94 22.06 -15.62
N ASP A 262 -3.79 21.16 -16.10
CA ASP A 262 -4.30 21.21 -17.47
C ASP A 262 -5.01 22.56 -17.75
N PRO A 263 -4.60 23.32 -18.77
CA PRO A 263 -5.20 24.61 -19.11
C PRO A 263 -6.72 24.54 -19.35
N VAL A 264 -7.25 23.36 -19.71
CA VAL A 264 -8.70 23.16 -19.87
C VAL A 264 -9.48 23.44 -18.58
N ASN A 265 -8.81 23.42 -17.41
CA ASN A 265 -9.44 23.73 -16.14
C ASN A 265 -9.73 25.23 -15.94
N GLN A 266 -9.22 26.11 -16.82
CA GLN A 266 -9.35 27.56 -16.69
C GLN A 266 -10.34 28.16 -17.69
N PRO A 267 -11.12 29.20 -17.29
CA PRO A 267 -11.22 29.79 -15.94
C PRO A 267 -12.10 28.97 -14.99
N ARG A 268 -12.78 27.93 -15.49
CA ARG A 268 -13.61 27.03 -14.70
C ARG A 268 -13.42 25.60 -15.19
N PRO A 269 -13.22 24.63 -14.28
CA PRO A 269 -12.96 23.28 -14.70
C PRO A 269 -14.23 22.65 -15.28
N PRO A 270 -14.14 22.01 -16.47
CA PRO A 270 -15.29 21.39 -17.14
C PRO A 270 -15.71 20.09 -16.44
N ILE A 271 -14.89 19.56 -15.53
CA ILE A 271 -15.22 18.33 -14.83
C ILE A 271 -16.37 18.56 -13.82
N PRO A 272 -17.41 17.70 -13.86
CA PRO A 272 -18.47 17.75 -12.87
C PRO A 272 -17.96 17.52 -11.42
N ARG A 273 -18.51 18.29 -10.47
CA ARG A 273 -18.13 18.23 -9.05
C ARG A 273 -18.25 16.83 -8.42
N ASN A 274 -19.19 15.99 -8.87
CA ASN A 274 -19.36 14.63 -8.35
C ASN A 274 -18.08 13.77 -8.50
N TYR A 275 -17.25 14.01 -9.52
CA TYR A 275 -15.97 13.29 -9.66
C TYR A 275 -14.95 13.64 -8.57
N ARG A 276 -15.06 14.83 -7.97
CA ARG A 276 -14.25 15.25 -6.82
C ARG A 276 -14.57 14.47 -5.55
N PHE A 277 -15.71 13.77 -5.48
CA PHE A 277 -16.03 12.83 -4.40
C PHE A 277 -15.61 11.38 -4.73
N ILE A 278 -15.62 11.02 -6.01
CA ILE A 278 -15.23 9.67 -6.47
C ILE A 278 -13.73 9.44 -6.31
N LEU A 279 -12.90 10.42 -6.69
CA LEU A 279 -11.45 10.31 -6.62
C LEU A 279 -10.93 10.04 -5.19
N PRO A 280 -11.30 10.84 -4.17
CA PRO A 280 -10.86 10.63 -2.80
C PRO A 280 -11.26 9.26 -2.26
N ARG A 281 -12.48 8.78 -2.59
CA ARG A 281 -12.95 7.46 -2.18
C ARG A 281 -12.06 6.35 -2.73
N LYS A 282 -11.75 6.39 -4.03
CA LYS A 282 -10.89 5.38 -4.66
C LYS A 282 -9.43 5.49 -4.19
N LEU A 283 -8.96 6.70 -3.92
CA LEU A 283 -7.62 6.90 -3.38
C LEU A 283 -7.51 6.39 -1.92
N ALA A 284 -8.52 6.65 -1.09
CA ALA A 284 -8.59 6.09 0.26
C ALA A 284 -8.59 4.56 0.26
N GLU A 285 -9.26 3.94 -0.72
CA GLU A 285 -9.23 2.50 -0.94
C GLU A 285 -7.80 2.01 -1.24
N ALA A 286 -7.09 2.66 -2.17
CA ALA A 286 -5.72 2.30 -2.51
C ALA A 286 -4.78 2.39 -1.30
N VAL A 287 -4.87 3.50 -0.55
CA VAL A 287 -4.05 3.73 0.66
C VAL A 287 -4.39 2.71 1.75
N TYR A 288 -5.67 2.38 1.95
CA TYR A 288 -6.07 1.32 2.87
C TYR A 288 -5.46 -0.03 2.50
N GLN A 289 -5.46 -0.39 1.22
CA GLN A 289 -4.87 -1.65 0.77
C GLN A 289 -3.37 -1.71 1.08
N VAL A 290 -2.64 -0.60 0.92
CA VAL A 290 -1.23 -0.48 1.33
C VAL A 290 -1.07 -0.66 2.85
N HIS A 291 -1.84 0.09 3.63
CA HIS A 291 -1.76 0.07 5.10
C HIS A 291 -2.14 -1.30 5.69
N GLN A 292 -3.10 -2.01 5.08
CA GLN A 292 -3.45 -3.38 5.45
C GLN A 292 -2.31 -4.40 5.27
N GLN A 293 -1.27 -4.08 4.50
CA GLN A 293 -0.06 -4.90 4.39
C GLN A 293 1.02 -4.49 5.40
N ASN A 294 0.69 -3.64 6.39
CA ASN A 294 1.65 -3.02 7.29
C ASN A 294 2.76 -2.26 6.55
N LEU A 295 2.38 -1.61 5.45
CA LEU A 295 3.25 -0.73 4.68
C LEU A 295 2.88 0.73 4.91
N VAL A 296 3.88 1.59 4.75
CA VAL A 296 3.70 3.04 4.57
C VAL A 296 4.24 3.43 3.21
N HIS A 297 3.49 4.24 2.47
CA HIS A 297 3.83 4.67 1.12
C HIS A 297 4.92 5.74 1.10
N LYS A 298 4.86 6.69 2.04
CA LYS A 298 5.82 7.80 2.25
C LYS A 298 5.85 8.88 1.19
N CYS A 299 5.18 8.68 0.05
CA CYS A 299 5.22 9.59 -1.07
C CYS A 299 3.84 9.81 -1.70
N ILE A 300 2.76 9.93 -0.92
CA ILE A 300 1.41 10.21 -1.44
C ILE A 300 1.32 11.69 -1.81
N ARG A 301 1.19 12.00 -3.11
CA ARG A 301 1.14 13.35 -3.66
C ARG A 301 0.56 13.34 -5.08
N PRO A 302 0.17 14.47 -5.67
CA PRO A 302 -0.38 14.49 -7.03
C PRO A 302 0.52 13.87 -8.11
N GLU A 303 1.84 13.89 -7.95
CA GLU A 303 2.79 13.26 -8.88
C GLU A 303 2.80 11.72 -8.80
N SER A 304 2.39 11.15 -7.66
CA SER A 304 2.36 9.71 -7.37
C SER A 304 0.96 9.09 -7.49
N ILE A 305 0.01 9.83 -8.07
CA ILE A 305 -1.35 9.36 -8.34
C ILE A 305 -1.58 9.42 -9.84
N LEU A 306 -1.71 8.27 -10.50
CA LEU A 306 -2.01 8.19 -11.92
C LEU A 306 -3.51 7.98 -12.16
N LEU A 307 -4.04 8.69 -13.14
CA LEU A 307 -5.40 8.58 -13.63
C LEU A 307 -5.37 7.94 -15.02
N PHE A 308 -6.16 6.88 -15.21
CA PHE A 308 -6.28 6.21 -16.51
C PHE A 308 -7.66 6.37 -17.13
N GLU A 309 -7.68 6.64 -18.43
CA GLU A 309 -8.90 6.67 -19.22
C GLU A 309 -9.38 5.24 -19.57
N PRO A 310 -10.69 5.02 -19.74
CA PRO A 310 -11.22 3.83 -20.39
C PRO A 310 -10.69 3.69 -21.83
N ALA A 311 -10.53 2.46 -22.30
CA ALA A 311 -10.05 2.17 -23.64
C ALA A 311 -11.03 2.66 -24.73
N PRO A 312 -10.56 3.00 -25.94
CA PRO A 312 -11.42 3.41 -27.04
C PRO A 312 -12.32 2.23 -27.45
N GLY A 313 -13.62 2.31 -27.13
CA GLY A 313 -14.58 1.26 -27.40
C GLY A 313 -15.63 1.09 -26.31
N ASP A 314 -15.32 1.52 -25.08
CA ASP A 314 -16.27 1.42 -23.98
C ASP A 314 -17.41 2.43 -24.16
N ILE A 315 -17.12 3.74 -24.13
CA ILE A 315 -18.08 4.84 -24.38
C ILE A 315 -17.27 6.11 -24.74
N PRO A 316 -17.41 6.73 -25.95
CA PRO A 316 -16.62 7.90 -26.36
C PRO A 316 -16.71 9.11 -25.40
N GLU A 317 -17.82 9.24 -24.68
CA GLU A 317 -18.07 10.30 -23.71
C GLU A 317 -17.31 10.13 -22.38
N LEU A 318 -16.75 8.96 -22.09
CA LEU A 318 -16.00 8.66 -20.86
C LEU A 318 -14.50 9.02 -20.97
N LYS A 319 -14.19 10.23 -21.42
CA LYS A 319 -12.79 10.73 -21.47
C LYS A 319 -12.62 12.01 -20.67
N TYR A 320 -11.38 12.29 -20.27
CA TYR A 320 -11.05 13.60 -19.74
C TYR A 320 -11.26 14.65 -20.86
N PRO A 321 -11.88 15.81 -20.57
CA PRO A 321 -12.16 16.36 -19.24
C PRO A 321 -13.61 16.19 -18.75
N LYS A 322 -14.45 15.43 -19.46
CA LYS A 322 -15.86 15.21 -19.09
C LYS A 322 -16.04 14.19 -17.97
N THR A 323 -15.09 13.26 -17.87
CA THR A 323 -15.03 12.24 -16.82
C THR A 323 -13.61 12.10 -16.31
N ILE A 324 -13.45 11.43 -15.18
CA ILE A 324 -12.13 11.11 -14.64
C ILE A 324 -11.98 9.62 -14.39
N GLY A 325 -10.80 9.14 -14.73
CA GLY A 325 -10.34 7.78 -14.52
C GLY A 325 -10.36 7.32 -13.07
N ALA A 326 -10.04 6.05 -12.85
CA ALA A 326 -9.71 5.58 -11.51
C ALA A 326 -8.28 6.03 -11.14
N PRO A 327 -8.03 6.48 -9.89
CA PRO A 327 -6.68 6.75 -9.41
C PRO A 327 -5.96 5.46 -9.10
N TYR A 328 -4.66 5.43 -9.40
CA TYR A 328 -3.73 4.37 -9.07
C TYR A 328 -2.51 4.96 -8.38
N LEU A 329 -2.14 4.40 -7.24
CA LEU A 329 -0.96 4.82 -6.50
C LEU A 329 0.30 4.21 -7.14
N VAL A 330 1.32 5.05 -7.30
CA VAL A 330 2.64 4.73 -7.86
C VAL A 330 3.74 5.40 -7.01
N ASP A 331 5.00 5.33 -7.42
CA ASP A 331 6.15 5.88 -6.69
C ASP A 331 6.49 5.05 -5.44
N TRP A 332 6.82 3.78 -5.69
CA TRP A 332 7.19 2.81 -4.65
C TRP A 332 8.64 2.97 -4.17
N GLN A 333 9.33 4.06 -4.52
CA GLN A 333 10.74 4.29 -4.15
C GLN A 333 10.93 4.36 -2.63
N HIS A 334 9.96 4.89 -1.89
CA HIS A 334 10.11 5.10 -0.44
C HIS A 334 9.26 4.18 0.42
N VAL A 335 8.49 3.29 -0.19
CA VAL A 335 7.66 2.31 0.52
C VAL A 335 8.50 1.42 1.42
N ARG A 336 7.97 1.13 2.61
CA ARG A 336 8.63 0.29 3.61
C ARG A 336 7.61 -0.33 4.55
N ARG A 337 8.04 -1.34 5.31
CA ARG A 337 7.21 -1.88 6.41
C ARG A 337 7.20 -0.92 7.59
N THR A 338 6.08 -0.84 8.30
CA THR A 338 5.92 0.03 9.48
C THR A 338 6.95 -0.26 10.57
N VAL A 339 7.23 -1.55 10.79
CA VAL A 339 8.17 -2.07 11.81
C VAL A 339 9.64 -1.74 11.55
N GLU A 340 10.01 -1.38 10.32
CA GLU A 340 11.40 -1.06 9.98
C GLU A 340 11.81 0.29 10.59
N ALA A 341 13.07 0.43 10.97
CA ALA A 341 13.58 1.71 11.44
C ALA A 341 13.53 2.72 10.29
N SER A 342 12.89 3.88 10.50
CA SER A 342 13.00 4.96 9.53
C SER A 342 14.33 5.68 9.75
N LYS A 343 15.27 5.51 8.81
CA LYS A 343 16.33 6.51 8.68
C LYS A 343 15.68 7.81 8.18
N ARG A 344 16.13 8.96 8.70
CA ARG A 344 15.81 10.25 8.12
C ARG A 344 16.41 10.24 6.71
N GLU A 345 15.57 10.00 5.71
CA GLU A 345 15.95 10.31 4.34
C GLU A 345 16.05 11.83 4.29
N VAL A 346 17.28 12.28 4.09
CA VAL A 346 17.61 13.68 4.01
C VAL A 346 17.16 14.17 2.63
N TYR A 347 15.88 14.52 2.49
CA TYR A 347 15.38 15.24 1.33
C TYR A 347 15.70 16.72 1.53
N HIS A 348 16.97 17.09 1.36
CA HIS A 348 17.37 18.46 1.67
C HIS A 348 16.91 19.50 0.65
N ASP A 349 16.38 19.16 -0.53
CA ASP A 349 16.13 20.17 -1.58
C ASP A 349 14.80 20.10 -2.38
N ASP A 350 13.89 19.14 -2.14
CA ASP A 350 12.58 19.16 -2.82
C ASP A 350 11.45 19.71 -1.94
N TRP A 351 11.31 21.04 -1.95
CA TRP A 351 10.26 21.74 -1.21
C TRP A 351 8.84 21.32 -1.63
N THR A 352 8.66 20.86 -2.88
CA THR A 352 7.33 20.42 -3.36
C THR A 352 6.91 19.12 -2.70
N MET A 353 7.85 18.18 -2.50
CA MET A 353 7.61 16.97 -1.73
C MET A 353 7.39 17.29 -0.24
N ALA A 354 8.16 18.23 0.31
CA ALA A 354 8.04 18.63 1.71
C ALA A 354 6.61 19.09 2.05
N MET A 355 5.94 19.83 1.17
CA MET A 355 4.56 20.30 1.37
C MET A 355 3.55 19.21 1.74
N TYR A 356 3.73 17.99 1.22
CA TYR A 356 2.85 16.84 1.50
C TYR A 356 3.26 16.07 2.75
N GLN A 357 4.40 16.38 3.36
CA GLN A 357 4.87 15.72 4.58
C GLN A 357 4.36 16.41 5.83
N HIS A 358 4.00 15.62 6.85
CA HIS A 358 3.58 16.17 8.15
C HIS A 358 4.69 17.01 8.81
N PRO A 359 4.37 18.09 9.56
CA PRO A 359 5.38 18.96 10.16
C PRO A 359 6.40 18.26 11.07
N GLU A 360 6.01 17.20 11.79
CA GLU A 360 6.94 16.37 12.60
C GLU A 360 8.07 15.76 11.78
N ARG A 361 7.87 15.57 10.47
CA ARG A 361 8.87 15.02 9.54
C ARG A 361 9.83 16.08 9.00
N GLN A 362 9.45 17.35 9.09
CA GLN A 362 10.17 18.49 8.53
C GLN A 362 10.96 19.28 9.60
N ALA A 363 10.90 18.88 10.88
CA ALA A 363 11.55 19.59 11.99
C ALA A 363 13.09 19.65 11.84
N GLN A 364 13.68 20.73 12.38
CA GLN A 364 15.01 21.28 12.03
C GLN A 364 16.22 20.30 12.08
N PRO A 365 17.30 20.59 11.34
CA PRO A 365 18.59 19.90 11.47
C PRO A 365 19.07 19.88 12.92
N GLY A 366 19.49 18.72 13.43
CA GLY A 366 19.95 18.57 14.83
C GLY A 366 18.84 18.29 15.85
N SER A 367 17.56 18.36 15.47
CA SER A 367 16.48 17.80 16.29
C SER A 367 16.36 16.29 16.01
N VAL A 368 16.43 15.49 17.07
CA VAL A 368 16.21 14.04 17.03
C VAL A 368 14.71 13.80 16.86
N ALA A 369 14.17 14.12 15.69
CA ALA A 369 12.92 13.54 15.24
C ALA A 369 13.21 12.12 14.76
N GLU A 370 13.64 11.27 15.69
CA GLU A 370 13.64 9.80 15.58
C GLU A 370 12.21 9.23 15.63
N SER A 371 11.17 10.05 15.43
CA SER A 371 9.81 9.53 15.33
C SER A 371 9.73 8.64 14.10
N LYS A 372 9.57 7.34 14.35
CA LYS A 372 9.41 6.32 13.32
C LYS A 372 8.32 6.79 12.36
N TYR A 373 8.60 6.79 11.05
CA TYR A 373 7.56 7.12 10.07
C TYR A 373 6.39 6.16 10.26
N ASN A 374 5.19 6.66 10.47
CA ASN A 374 4.01 5.84 10.67
C ASN A 374 2.88 6.17 9.67
N ILE A 375 1.80 5.38 9.73
CA ILE A 375 0.61 5.50 8.87
C ILE A 375 -0.04 6.89 8.91
N GLY A 376 -0.01 7.58 10.05
CA GLY A 376 -0.56 8.94 10.19
C GLY A 376 0.08 9.95 9.25
N HIS A 377 1.36 9.78 8.90
CA HIS A 377 2.02 10.67 7.94
C HIS A 377 1.50 10.47 6.52
N ASP A 378 1.18 9.24 6.12
CA ASP A 378 0.51 8.96 4.85
C ASP A 378 -0.89 9.57 4.84
N ILE A 379 -1.61 9.49 5.96
CA ILE A 379 -2.97 10.06 6.11
C ILE A 379 -2.94 11.60 6.02
N TYR A 380 -1.94 12.25 6.62
CA TYR A 380 -1.74 13.69 6.42
C TYR A 380 -1.53 14.02 4.94
N SER A 381 -0.62 13.30 4.28
CA SER A 381 -0.30 13.47 2.85
C SER A 381 -1.56 13.28 1.98
N LEU A 382 -2.37 12.28 2.32
CA LEU A 382 -3.68 12.00 1.71
C LEU A 382 -4.67 13.15 1.92
N GLY A 383 -4.69 13.76 3.12
CA GLY A 383 -5.50 14.94 3.42
C GLY A 383 -5.15 16.15 2.57
N VAL A 384 -3.87 16.40 2.33
CA VAL A 384 -3.42 17.47 1.41
C VAL A 384 -3.90 17.17 -0.02
N CYS A 385 -3.78 15.93 -0.49
CA CYS A 385 -4.30 15.53 -1.80
C CYS A 385 -5.83 15.69 -1.91
N PHE A 386 -6.58 15.33 -0.86
CA PHE A 386 -8.03 15.54 -0.82
C PHE A 386 -8.41 17.02 -0.89
N LEU A 387 -7.63 17.88 -0.24
CA LEU A 387 -7.84 19.32 -0.31
C LEU A 387 -7.66 19.85 -1.75
N GLU A 388 -6.58 19.48 -2.44
CA GLU A 388 -6.38 19.85 -3.86
C GLU A 388 -7.48 19.28 -4.77
N ILE A 389 -7.89 18.02 -4.55
CA ILE A 389 -8.98 17.39 -5.33
C ILE A 389 -10.32 18.10 -5.08
N GLY A 390 -10.64 18.47 -3.84
CA GLY A 390 -11.90 19.14 -3.51
C GLY A 390 -11.97 20.55 -4.09
N LEU A 391 -10.89 21.30 -3.96
CA LEU A 391 -10.76 22.64 -4.57
C LEU A 391 -10.64 22.58 -6.09
N TRP A 392 -10.16 21.45 -6.63
CA TRP A 392 -9.75 21.26 -8.02
C TRP A 392 -8.72 22.30 -8.46
N ASP A 393 -7.74 22.51 -7.59
CA ASP A 393 -6.70 23.51 -7.74
C ASP A 393 -5.37 22.91 -7.27
N SER A 394 -4.32 23.13 -8.06
CA SER A 394 -2.98 22.61 -7.78
C SER A 394 -2.27 23.55 -6.84
N PHE A 395 -1.62 23.06 -5.78
CA PHE A 395 -0.83 23.88 -4.87
C PHE A 395 0.56 24.23 -5.39
N VAL A 396 1.09 23.41 -6.29
CA VAL A 396 2.35 23.64 -7.00
C VAL A 396 2.05 23.93 -8.46
N VAL A 397 2.61 25.00 -9.00
CA VAL A 397 2.44 25.43 -10.40
C VAL A 397 3.79 25.58 -11.09
N VAL A 398 3.78 25.53 -12.42
CA VAL A 398 4.95 25.90 -13.24
C VAL A 398 4.87 27.39 -13.53
N ASN A 399 5.88 28.14 -13.09
CA ASN A 399 5.99 29.57 -13.35
C ASN A 399 6.40 29.83 -14.81
N ASN A 400 6.20 31.06 -15.29
CA ASN A 400 6.57 31.47 -16.66
C ASN A 400 8.05 31.23 -17.02
N GLY A 401 8.94 31.13 -16.02
CA GLY A 401 10.36 30.80 -16.21
C GLY A 401 10.68 29.29 -16.18
N GLY A 402 9.69 28.41 -16.20
CA GLY A 402 9.86 26.95 -16.15
C GLY A 402 10.17 26.37 -14.76
N GLY A 403 10.40 27.22 -13.75
CA GLY A 403 10.57 26.81 -12.36
C GLY A 403 9.25 26.52 -11.65
N LEU A 404 9.30 25.70 -10.59
CA LEU A 404 8.13 25.42 -9.75
C LEU A 404 7.86 26.57 -8.77
N GLY A 405 6.58 26.86 -8.50
CA GLY A 405 6.15 27.88 -7.56
C GLY A 405 4.87 27.50 -6.82
N LEU A 406 4.54 28.27 -5.79
CA LEU A 406 3.25 28.16 -5.11
C LEU A 406 2.14 28.69 -6.01
N SER A 407 1.01 28.00 -6.04
CA SER A 407 -0.17 28.51 -6.71
C SER A 407 -0.67 29.82 -6.07
N PRO A 408 -1.36 30.68 -6.85
CA PRO A 408 -2.00 31.88 -6.31
C PRO A 408 -2.93 31.56 -5.13
N VAL A 409 -3.66 30.44 -5.23
CA VAL A 409 -4.58 29.97 -4.19
C VAL A 409 -3.89 29.77 -2.86
N LEU A 410 -2.71 29.14 -2.88
CA LEU A 410 -1.99 28.79 -1.68
C LEU A 410 -1.17 29.98 -1.18
N SER A 411 -0.58 30.79 -2.07
CA SER A 411 0.15 31.99 -1.68
C SER A 411 -0.76 33.00 -0.99
N GLU A 412 -1.93 33.30 -1.56
CA GLU A 412 -2.91 34.22 -0.97
C GLU A 412 -3.45 33.72 0.37
N ALA A 413 -3.71 32.42 0.49
CA ALA A 413 -4.14 31.81 1.74
C ALA A 413 -3.04 31.89 2.82
N LYS A 414 -1.77 31.67 2.44
CA LYS A 414 -0.62 31.77 3.34
C LYS A 414 -0.42 33.20 3.83
N ASP A 415 -0.53 34.19 2.95
CA ASP A 415 -0.40 35.61 3.30
C ASP A 415 -1.54 36.08 4.20
N ARG A 416 -2.79 35.72 3.87
CA ARG A 416 -3.96 36.01 4.71
C ARG A 416 -3.80 35.43 6.11
N TRP A 417 -3.45 34.15 6.20
CA TRP A 417 -3.30 33.47 7.48
C TRP A 417 -2.21 34.11 8.34
N LYS A 418 -1.07 34.49 7.74
CA LYS A 418 0.02 35.19 8.42
C LYS A 418 -0.42 36.57 8.96
N ASN A 419 -1.20 37.31 8.19
CA ASN A 419 -1.73 38.62 8.61
C ASN A 419 -2.70 38.49 9.80
N GLU A 420 -3.52 37.44 9.82
CA GLU A 420 -4.48 37.16 10.89
C GLU A 420 -3.81 36.56 12.15
N ASN A 421 -2.62 35.97 12.02
CA ASN A 421 -1.94 35.23 13.09
C ASN A 421 -0.51 35.73 13.33
N PRO A 422 -0.27 36.97 13.81
CA PRO A 422 1.06 37.58 13.92
C PRO A 422 2.07 36.78 14.78
N ALA A 423 1.61 35.85 15.61
CA ALA A 423 2.45 34.92 16.37
C ALA A 423 3.18 33.86 15.50
N TRP A 424 2.90 33.81 14.19
CA TRP A 424 3.50 32.87 13.24
C TRP A 424 5.03 32.93 13.19
N THR A 425 5.64 34.05 13.60
CA THR A 425 7.10 34.26 13.62
C THR A 425 7.86 33.25 14.50
N SER A 426 7.16 32.59 15.42
CA SER A 426 7.69 31.53 16.29
C SER A 426 7.56 30.11 15.71
N MET A 427 6.92 29.97 14.55
CA MET A 427 6.58 28.68 13.93
C MET A 427 7.52 28.35 12.78
N THR A 428 7.69 27.06 12.50
CA THR A 428 8.38 26.60 11.27
C THR A 428 7.48 26.77 10.05
N ASP A 429 8.07 26.85 8.86
CA ASP A 429 7.29 26.92 7.61
C ASP A 429 6.31 25.75 7.46
N SER A 430 6.72 24.54 7.85
CA SER A 430 5.87 23.35 7.83
C SER A 430 4.66 23.46 8.77
N GLN A 431 4.84 24.03 9.97
CA GLN A 431 3.74 24.27 10.90
C GLN A 431 2.78 25.33 10.34
N ILE A 432 3.30 26.37 9.69
CA ILE A 432 2.49 27.39 9.03
C ILE A 432 1.68 26.75 7.90
N GLU A 433 2.30 25.94 7.05
CA GLU A 433 1.63 25.24 5.94
C GLU A 433 0.50 24.35 6.42
N GLN A 434 0.71 23.55 7.45
CA GLN A 434 -0.36 22.75 8.05
C GLN A 434 -1.53 23.63 8.52
N LYS A 435 -1.27 24.78 9.15
CA LYS A 435 -2.34 25.70 9.59
C LYS A 435 -3.09 26.33 8.42
N VAL A 436 -2.38 26.68 7.34
CA VAL A 436 -2.98 27.19 6.10
C VAL A 436 -3.87 26.13 5.45
N PHE A 437 -3.43 24.87 5.38
CA PHE A 437 -4.27 23.77 4.86
C PHE A 437 -5.52 23.53 5.70
N ILE A 438 -5.38 23.57 7.03
CA ILE A 438 -6.52 23.46 7.96
C ILE A 438 -7.51 24.63 7.73
N SER A 439 -7.02 25.85 7.56
CA SER A 439 -7.87 27.02 7.27
C SER A 439 -8.59 26.86 5.93
N LEU A 440 -7.89 26.50 4.86
CA LEU A 440 -8.47 26.24 3.54
C LEU A 440 -9.53 25.12 3.58
N ALA A 441 -9.26 24.05 4.35
CA ALA A 441 -10.17 22.93 4.50
C ALA A 441 -11.45 23.32 5.27
N GLY A 442 -11.34 24.18 6.29
CA GLY A 442 -12.48 24.62 7.10
C GLY A 442 -13.35 25.70 6.45
N ASP A 443 -12.79 26.49 5.54
CA ASP A 443 -13.46 27.63 4.92
C ASP A 443 -13.83 27.34 3.45
N ARG A 444 -12.91 27.60 2.52
CA ARG A 444 -13.15 27.47 1.07
C ARG A 444 -13.59 26.06 0.67
N LEU A 445 -12.96 25.01 1.19
CA LEU A 445 -13.34 23.64 0.85
C LEU A 445 -14.75 23.29 1.33
N ALA A 446 -15.18 23.81 2.49
CA ALA A 446 -16.53 23.58 3.01
C ALA A 446 -17.60 24.17 2.07
N TYR A 447 -17.32 25.34 1.48
CA TYR A 447 -18.20 25.93 0.46
C TYR A 447 -18.22 25.10 -0.85
N GLU A 448 -17.06 24.59 -1.28
CA GLU A 448 -16.94 23.86 -2.55
C GLU A 448 -17.47 22.42 -2.51
N MET A 449 -17.30 21.73 -1.37
CA MET A 449 -17.53 20.28 -1.23
C MET A 449 -18.50 19.91 -0.10
N GLY A 450 -18.96 20.89 0.68
CA GLY A 450 -19.85 20.69 1.83
C GLY A 450 -19.10 20.35 3.12
N GLU A 451 -19.79 20.54 4.26
CA GLU A 451 -19.22 20.36 5.60
C GLU A 451 -18.70 18.95 5.87
N VAL A 452 -19.37 17.91 5.35
CA VAL A 452 -19.00 16.52 5.61
C VAL A 452 -17.61 16.22 5.04
N TYR A 453 -17.37 16.61 3.78
CA TYR A 453 -16.08 16.44 3.12
C TYR A 453 -15.00 17.30 3.78
N SER A 454 -15.31 18.56 4.08
CA SER A 454 -14.41 19.46 4.80
C SER A 454 -13.97 18.90 6.17
N LYS A 455 -14.91 18.43 6.99
CA LYS A 455 -14.62 17.80 8.29
C LYS A 455 -13.73 16.57 8.13
N LEU A 456 -13.94 15.76 7.10
CA LEU A 456 -13.08 14.61 6.82
C LEU A 456 -11.64 15.02 6.48
N VAL A 457 -11.46 16.03 5.63
CA VAL A 457 -10.12 16.55 5.28
C VAL A 457 -9.43 17.14 6.51
N LEU A 458 -10.16 17.89 7.35
CA LEU A 458 -9.65 18.41 8.62
C LEU A 458 -9.12 17.28 9.52
N LYS A 459 -9.89 16.20 9.69
CA LYS A 459 -9.46 15.03 10.47
C LYS A 459 -8.16 14.42 9.92
N CYS A 460 -8.00 14.36 8.60
CA CYS A 460 -6.75 13.87 7.98
C CYS A 460 -5.57 14.81 8.26
N LEU A 461 -5.75 16.12 8.09
CA LEU A 461 -4.71 17.13 8.29
C LEU A 461 -4.29 17.30 9.76
N SER A 462 -5.14 16.92 10.71
CA SER A 462 -4.87 16.95 12.15
C SER A 462 -4.69 15.57 12.80
N CYS A 463 -4.54 14.51 12.01
CA CYS A 463 -4.64 13.13 12.52
C CYS A 463 -3.63 12.79 13.63
N ILE A 464 -2.38 13.26 13.53
CA ILE A 464 -1.32 12.97 14.52
C ILE A 464 -1.46 13.81 15.81
N GLY A 465 -2.16 14.96 15.77
CA GLY A 465 -2.36 15.82 16.96
C GLY A 465 -3.73 15.65 17.63
N ASN A 466 -4.81 15.73 16.84
CA ASN A 466 -6.19 15.77 17.34
C ASN A 466 -7.01 14.49 17.03
N GLY A 467 -6.47 13.56 16.23
CA GLY A 467 -7.17 12.34 15.83
C GLY A 467 -8.46 12.57 15.02
N PHE A 468 -9.37 11.59 15.05
CA PHE A 468 -10.70 11.62 14.44
C PHE A 468 -11.75 12.14 15.45
N GLY A 469 -11.41 13.18 16.23
CA GLY A 469 -12.18 13.57 17.41
C GLY A 469 -11.89 12.66 18.63
N ASN A 470 -12.91 12.39 19.46
CA ASN A 470 -12.76 11.58 20.69
C ASN A 470 -12.87 10.06 20.47
N THR A 471 -13.21 9.59 19.27
CA THR A 471 -13.51 8.18 18.98
C THR A 471 -12.31 7.36 18.50
N LEU A 472 -11.39 7.97 17.76
CA LEU A 472 -10.14 7.34 17.32
C LEU A 472 -9.00 8.35 17.50
N ARG A 473 -8.11 8.10 18.46
CA ARG A 473 -6.89 8.87 18.65
C ARG A 473 -5.70 8.02 18.28
N PHE A 474 -4.82 8.59 17.47
CA PHE A 474 -3.48 8.08 17.29
C PHE A 474 -2.77 8.10 18.66
N VAL A 475 -2.54 6.91 19.25
CA VAL A 475 -1.88 6.71 20.56
C VAL A 475 -0.38 6.82 20.41
N ASP A 476 0.32 7.85 20.90
CA ASP A 476 1.78 8.09 20.70
C ASP A 476 2.57 6.99 19.97
N SER A 477 3.33 7.34 18.93
CA SER A 477 4.22 6.48 18.12
C SER A 477 5.06 5.38 18.83
N SER A 478 5.18 5.43 20.16
CA SER A 478 5.72 4.38 21.04
C SER A 478 4.76 3.22 21.36
N SER A 479 3.45 3.35 21.09
CA SER A 479 2.40 2.36 21.32
C SER A 479 2.50 1.19 20.33
N ARG A 480 2.23 -0.04 20.83
CA ARG A 480 2.21 -1.26 20.01
C ARG A 480 1.04 -1.31 19.02
N ASP A 481 -0.04 -0.58 19.30
CA ASP A 481 -1.29 -0.67 18.53
C ASP A 481 -1.41 0.43 17.46
N TRP A 482 -0.39 1.28 17.30
CA TRP A 482 -0.45 2.43 16.39
C TRP A 482 -0.78 2.05 14.95
N ASP A 483 -0.18 0.96 14.44
CA ASP A 483 -0.41 0.51 13.07
C ASP A 483 -1.87 0.06 12.88
N GLU A 484 -2.42 -0.68 13.85
CA GLU A 484 -3.82 -1.11 13.84
C GLU A 484 -4.78 0.09 13.90
N GLN A 485 -4.53 1.04 14.81
CA GLN A 485 -5.31 2.27 14.91
C GLN A 485 -5.24 3.12 13.62
N GLY A 486 -4.06 3.15 12.98
CA GLY A 486 -3.89 3.77 11.67
C GLY A 486 -4.74 3.12 10.59
N VAL A 487 -4.75 1.79 10.52
CA VAL A 487 -5.60 1.03 9.58
C VAL A 487 -7.09 1.27 9.87
N LEU A 488 -7.50 1.33 11.13
CA LEU A 488 -8.87 1.66 11.51
C LEU A 488 -9.25 3.09 11.09
N PHE A 489 -8.33 4.05 11.20
CA PHE A 489 -8.55 5.42 10.78
C PHE A 489 -8.82 5.52 9.28
N ILE A 490 -7.97 4.93 8.44
CA ILE A 490 -8.20 4.95 6.99
C ILE A 490 -9.44 4.12 6.59
N GLN A 491 -9.80 3.09 7.36
CA GLN A 491 -11.07 2.39 7.19
C GLN A 491 -12.28 3.29 7.46
N GLU A 492 -12.21 4.16 8.47
CA GLU A 492 -13.28 5.09 8.79
C GLU A 492 -13.40 6.20 7.74
N ILE A 493 -12.27 6.74 7.25
CA ILE A 493 -12.24 7.65 6.09
C ILE A 493 -12.99 7.03 4.90
N ARG A 494 -12.71 5.77 4.58
CA ARG A 494 -13.37 5.06 3.46
C ARG A 494 -14.88 4.98 3.64
N LYS A 495 -15.36 4.71 4.85
CA LYS A 495 -16.81 4.64 5.15
C LYS A 495 -17.48 6.01 5.05
N GLU A 496 -16.87 7.06 5.59
CA GLU A 496 -17.42 8.42 5.51
C GLU A 496 -17.49 8.90 4.04
N LEU A 497 -16.44 8.66 3.24
CA LEU A 497 -16.43 8.99 1.81
C LEU A 497 -17.46 8.19 1.00
N ALA A 498 -17.68 6.92 1.34
CA ALA A 498 -18.72 6.11 0.71
C ALA A 498 -20.11 6.71 0.97
N THR A 499 -20.38 7.11 2.22
CA THR A 499 -21.66 7.71 2.64
C THR A 499 -21.90 9.09 1.99
N ALA A 500 -20.85 9.92 1.89
CA ALA A 500 -20.94 11.22 1.22
C ALA A 500 -21.24 11.08 -0.29
N SER A 501 -20.76 10.01 -0.92
CA SER A 501 -20.96 9.76 -2.36
C SER A 501 -22.38 9.27 -2.68
N THR A 502 -23.02 8.49 -1.81
CA THR A 502 -24.38 7.96 -2.03
C THR A 502 -25.45 9.05 -2.05
N MET A 503 -25.23 10.18 -1.39
CA MET A 503 -26.13 11.34 -1.45
C MET A 503 -26.14 12.05 -2.82
N GLY A 504 -25.22 11.70 -3.73
CA GLY A 504 -25.11 12.30 -5.07
C GLY A 504 -25.26 11.33 -6.24
N ILE A 505 -25.57 10.05 -6.02
CA ILE A 505 -25.48 9.01 -7.07
C ILE A 505 -26.80 8.24 -7.21
N GLY A 506 -27.71 8.78 -8.02
CA GLY A 506 -28.87 8.04 -8.56
C GLY A 506 -28.60 7.35 -9.90
N ILE A 507 -27.42 7.54 -10.53
CA ILE A 507 -27.20 7.13 -11.94
C ILE A 507 -25.91 6.31 -12.16
N TYR A 508 -24.92 6.35 -11.26
CA TYR A 508 -23.59 5.79 -11.54
C TYR A 508 -23.39 4.30 -11.20
N ASN A 509 -24.28 3.67 -10.43
CA ASN A 509 -24.16 2.26 -10.03
C ASN A 509 -24.54 1.24 -11.14
N ARG A 510 -24.67 1.67 -12.40
CA ARG A 510 -24.96 0.76 -13.54
C ARG A 510 -23.80 0.59 -14.54
N ILE A 511 -22.60 1.14 -14.28
CA ILE A 511 -21.45 1.04 -15.21
C ILE A 511 -20.15 0.61 -14.47
N GLN A 512 -20.26 -0.25 -13.47
CA GLN A 512 -19.16 -1.10 -12.99
C GLN A 512 -19.66 -2.54 -12.98
#